data_AF-A0A4Q4KE59-F1
#
_entry.id   AF-A0A4Q4KE59-F1
#
_cell.length_a   1.000
_cell.length_b   1.000
_cell.length_c   1.000
_cell.angle_alpha   90.00
_cell.angle_beta   90.00
_cell.angle_gamma   90.00
#
_symmetry.space_group_name_H-M   'P 1'
#
loop_
_entity.id
_entity.type
_entity.pdbx_description
1 polymer ?
#
loop_
_entity_poly.entity_id
_entity_poly.type
_entity_poly.pdbx_seq_one_letter_code
_entity_poly.pdbx_strand_id
1 'polypeptide(L)' 'MEEIKFGKNKFPVVKVHLPFGESFVSILRLNRALMNMEGNYVSEEARLIDEKIFYFVEENQLKMSETKLVDLILSEI' A
#
# COMPACT_ATOMS: atom_id res chain seq x y z
N MET A 1 6.78 -4.42 -10.98
CA MET A 1 5.60 -4.09 -10.17
C MET A 1 5.00 -5.42 -9.74
N GLU A 2 4.89 -5.61 -8.43
CA GLU A 2 4.38 -6.85 -7.84
C GLU A 2 2.87 -6.71 -7.58
N GLU A 3 2.22 -7.81 -7.22
CA GLU A 3 0.80 -7.82 -6.87
C GLU A 3 0.59 -8.59 -5.56
N ILE A 4 -0.23 -8.03 -4.67
CA ILE A 4 -0.80 -8.76 -3.54
C ILE A 4 -2.21 -9.22 -3.91
N LYS A 5 -2.52 -10.47 -3.57
CA LYS A 5 -3.86 -11.02 -3.69
C LYS A 5 -4.57 -10.90 -2.34
N PHE A 6 -5.81 -10.40 -2.38
CA PHE A 6 -6.69 -10.40 -1.22
C PHE A 6 -8.11 -10.79 -1.67
N GLY A 7 -8.60 -11.91 -1.14
CA GLY A 7 -9.82 -12.55 -1.63
C GLY A 7 -9.72 -12.93 -3.12
N LYS A 8 -10.61 -12.39 -3.95
CA LYS A 8 -10.61 -12.61 -5.42
C LYS A 8 -9.88 -11.50 -6.20
N ASN A 9 -9.46 -10.44 -5.52
CA ASN A 9 -8.89 -9.26 -6.13
C ASN A 9 -7.36 -9.28 -6.06
N LYS A 10 -6.74 -8.58 -7.00
CA LYS A 10 -5.31 -8.31 -7.02
C LYS A 10 -5.06 -6.82 -6.93
N PHE A 11 -4.02 -6.45 -6.21
CA PHE A 11 -3.66 -5.07 -5.94
C PHE A 11 -2.19 -4.85 -6.25
N PRO A 12 -1.85 -3.80 -7.02
CA PRO A 12 -0.47 -3.51 -7.35
C PRO A 12 0.28 -3.05 -6.10
N VAL A 13 1.54 -3.48 -6.01
CA VAL A 13 2.47 -3.09 -4.96
C VAL A 13 3.82 -2.76 -5.59
N VAL A 14 4.45 -1.73 -5.06
CA VAL A 14 5.79 -1.32 -5.44
C VAL A 14 6.68 -1.33 -4.20
N LYS A 15 7.85 -1.97 -4.32
CA LYS A 15 8.91 -1.83 -3.33
C LYS A 15 9.62 -0.51 -3.56
N VAL A 16 9.81 0.27 -2.50
CA VAL A 16 10.52 1.55 -2.51
C VAL A 16 11.63 1.54 -1.45
N HIS A 17 12.67 2.33 -1.69
CA HIS A 17 13.75 2.55 -0.72
C HIS A 17 13.54 3.89 -0.02
N LEU A 18 13.09 3.82 1.22
CA LEU A 18 12.94 4.98 2.10
C LEU A 18 14.22 5.18 2.93
N PRO A 19 14.47 6.38 3.48
CA PRO A 19 15.65 6.63 4.31
C PRO A 19 15.79 5.70 5.53
N PHE A 20 14.68 5.12 5.98
CA PHE A 20 14.60 4.19 7.12
C PHE A 20 14.49 2.71 6.70
N GLY A 21 14.60 2.39 5.40
CA GLY A 21 14.68 1.01 4.92
C GLY A 21 13.83 0.73 3.68
N GLU A 22 13.87 -0.52 3.22
CA GLU A 22 12.98 -1.02 2.17
C GLU A 22 11.55 -1.13 2.70
N SER A 23 10.59 -0.74 1.88
CA SER A 23 9.17 -0.77 2.26
C SER A 23 8.28 -0.99 1.04
N PHE A 24 7.06 -1.46 1.27
CA PHE A 24 6.08 -1.62 0.21
C PHE A 24 5.04 -0.50 0.25
N VAL A 25 4.67 -0.03 -0.93
CA VAL A 25 3.62 0.97 -1.13
C VAL A 25 2.55 0.35 -2.03
N SER A 26 1.28 0.55 -1.66
CA SER A 26 0.15 0.07 -2.45
C SER A 26 -0.88 1.18 -2.64
N ILE A 27 -2.05 0.84 -3.19
CA ILE A 27 -3.10 1.80 -3.51
C ILE A 27 -4.17 1.86 -2.42
N LEU A 28 -4.82 3.02 -2.26
CA LEU A 28 -5.95 3.22 -1.33
C LEU A 28 -7.10 2.22 -1.55
N ARG A 29 -7.24 1.66 -2.76
CA ARG A 29 -8.20 0.59 -3.04
C ARG A 29 -7.88 -0.70 -2.28
N LEU A 30 -6.61 -1.01 -2.03
CA LEU A 30 -6.22 -2.13 -1.16
C LEU A 30 -6.64 -1.83 0.27
N ASN A 31 -6.24 -0.70 0.85
CA ASN A 31 -6.62 -0.31 2.21
C ASN A 31 -8.14 -0.42 2.45
N ARG A 32 -8.95 0.13 1.54
CA ARG A 32 -10.42 0.01 1.61
C ARG A 32 -10.94 -1.42 1.53
N ALA A 33 -10.24 -2.33 0.85
CA ALA A 33 -10.60 -3.74 0.81
C ALA A 33 -10.22 -4.48 2.10
N LEU A 34 -9.19 -4.03 2.82
CA LEU A 34 -8.72 -4.60 4.07
C LEU A 34 -9.62 -4.22 5.27
N MET A 35 -10.35 -3.10 5.15
CA MET A 35 -11.16 -2.53 6.22
C MET A 35 -12.67 -2.76 6.01
N ASN A 36 -13.40 -2.96 7.11
CA ASN A 36 -14.86 -2.96 7.13
C ASN A 36 -15.42 -1.52 7.29
N MET A 37 -16.75 -1.36 7.28
CA MET A 37 -17.39 -0.04 7.42
C MET A 37 -17.17 0.63 8.78
N GLU A 38 -16.75 -0.13 9.79
CA GLU A 38 -16.46 0.35 11.14
C GLU A 38 -14.98 0.74 11.31
N GLY A 39 -14.16 0.59 10.26
CA GLY A 39 -12.72 0.87 10.30
C GLY A 39 -11.88 -0.27 10.91
N ASN A 40 -12.46 -1.44 11.12
CA ASN A 40 -11.75 -2.63 11.60
C ASN A 40 -11.28 -3.50 10.42
N TYR A 41 -10.21 -4.27 10.60
CA TYR A 41 -9.80 -5.25 9.60
C TYR A 41 -10.90 -6.30 9.35
N VAL A 42 -11.16 -6.62 8.09
CA VAL A 42 -12.18 -7.63 7.71
C VAL A 42 -11.74 -9.06 8.07
N SER A 43 -10.43 -9.28 8.26
CA SER A 43 -9.85 -10.57 8.63
C SER A 43 -8.43 -10.42 9.18
N GLU A 44 -7.91 -11.48 9.81
CA GLU A 44 -6.50 -11.53 10.22
C GLU A 44 -5.55 -11.48 9.01
N GLU A 45 -5.91 -12.10 7.89
CA GLU A 45 -5.16 -11.97 6.63
C GLU A 45 -5.09 -10.50 6.19
N ALA A 46 -6.17 -9.74 6.36
CA ALA A 46 -6.19 -8.32 6.00
C ALA A 46 -5.19 -7.51 6.84
N ARG A 47 -5.18 -7.78 8.15
CA ARG A 47 -4.20 -7.18 9.09
C ARG A 47 -2.76 -7.53 8.71
N LEU A 48 -2.49 -8.79 8.41
CA LEU A 48 -1.14 -9.24 8.00
C LEU A 48 -0.69 -8.67 6.65
N ILE A 49 -1.62 -8.32 5.77
CA ILE A 49 -1.31 -7.59 4.52
C ILE A 49 -1.01 -6.13 4.83
N ASP A 50 -1.83 -5.47 5.64
CA ASP A 50 -1.64 -4.07 6.02
C ASP A 50 -0.28 -3.86 6.70
N GLU A 51 0.10 -4.74 7.64
CA GLU A 51 1.40 -4.70 8.32
C GLU A 51 2.61 -4.80 7.38
N LYS A 52 2.42 -5.26 6.13
CA LYS A 52 3.49 -5.30 5.10
C LYS A 52 3.54 -4.03 4.26
N ILE A 53 2.47 -3.24 4.23
CA ILE A 53 2.36 -2.03 3.43
C ILE A 53 2.67 -0.83 4.32
N PHE A 54 3.70 -0.07 3.94
CA PHE A 54 4.11 1.12 4.66
C PHE A 54 3.17 2.30 4.39
N TYR A 55 2.70 2.45 3.15
CA TYR A 55 1.89 3.59 2.75
C TYR A 55 0.92 3.26 1.61
N PHE A 56 -0.21 3.97 1.56
CA PHE A 56 -1.23 3.82 0.53
C PHE A 56 -1.41 5.11 -0.26
N VAL A 57 -1.34 5.03 -1.58
CA VAL A 57 -1.46 6.17 -2.52
C VAL A 57 -2.63 6.00 -3.49
N GLU A 58 -2.96 7.03 -4.27
CA GLU A 58 -3.87 6.89 -5.40
C GLU A 58 -3.26 6.06 -6.54
N GLU A 59 -4.09 5.42 -7.36
CA GLU A 59 -3.63 4.48 -8.40
C GLU A 59 -2.75 5.14 -9.48
N ASN A 60 -2.94 6.43 -9.73
CA ASN A 60 -2.10 7.22 -10.63
C ASN A 60 -0.73 7.56 -10.00
N GLN A 61 -0.65 7.76 -8.68
CA GLN A 61 0.59 8.05 -7.96
C GLN A 61 1.51 6.83 -7.94
N LEU A 62 0.98 5.61 -7.82
CA LEU A 62 1.77 4.39 -7.86
C LEU A 62 2.51 4.17 -9.21
N LYS A 63 2.08 4.86 -10.28
CA LYS A 63 2.73 4.82 -11.61
C LYS A 63 3.88 5.81 -11.76
N MET A 64 4.14 6.65 -10.76
CA MET A 64 5.26 7.58 -10.75
C MET A 64 6.59 6.84 -10.63
N SER A 65 7.70 7.53 -10.94
CA SER A 65 9.03 7.02 -10.64
C SER A 65 9.22 6.89 -9.13
N GLU A 66 10.05 5.93 -8.70
CA GLU A 66 10.34 5.68 -7.29
C GLU A 66 10.73 6.96 -6.54
N THR A 67 11.63 7.79 -7.10
CA THR A 67 12.03 9.07 -6.49
C THR A 67 10.84 9.98 -6.20
N LYS A 68 9.90 10.13 -7.14
CA LYS A 68 8.72 10.99 -6.96
C LYS A 68 7.75 10.40 -5.94
N LEU A 69 7.61 9.07 -5.93
CA LEU A 69 6.77 8.38 -4.98
C LEU A 69 7.32 8.50 -3.56
N VAL A 70 8.64 8.35 -3.38
CA VAL A 70 9.33 8.56 -2.11
C VAL A 70 9.20 10.01 -1.64
N ASP A 71 9.47 11.00 -2.52
CA ASP A 71 9.34 12.43 -2.19
C ASP A 71 7.91 12.77 -1.75
N LEU A 72 6.90 12.23 -2.44
CA LEU A 72 5.49 12.39 -2.08
C LEU A 72 5.24 11.84 -0.67
N ILE A 73 5.63 10.58 -0.41
CA ILE A 73 5.42 9.92 0.89
C ILE A 73 6.10 10.69 2.02
N LEU A 74 7.36 11.10 1.83
CA LEU A 74 8.12 11.83 2.84
C LEU A 74 7.59 13.25 3.08
N SER A 75 6.82 13.83 2.16
CA SER A 75 6.20 15.14 2.35
C SER A 75 4.92 15.11 3.20
N GLU A 76 4.35 13.92 3.42
CA GLU A 76 3.10 13.71 4.16
C GLU A 76 3.31 13.10 5.56
N ILE A 77 4.56 12.80 5.93
CA ILE A 77 4.97 12.22 7.23
C ILE A 77 5.70 13.28 8.05
#